data_AF-A0A6G0WXJ0-F1
#
_entry.id   AF-A0A6G0WXJ0-F1
#
_cell.length_a   1.000
_cell.length_b   1.000
_cell.length_c   1.000
_cell.angle_alpha   90.00
_cell.angle_beta   90.00
_cell.angle_gamma   90.00
#
_symmetry.space_group_name_H-M   'P 1'
#
loop_
_entity.id
_entity.type
_entity.pdbx_description
1 polymer ?
#
loop_
_entity_poly.entity_id
_entity_poly.type
_entity_poly.pdbx_seq_one_letter_code
_entity_poly.pdbx_strand_id
1 'polypeptide(L)'
;MPVNTSNDLQELQDQCILPEARDRAGAAAENLQQDIVTQLKEQWSSHLSGYDSAWRIWAATILKRPRHMHPRLVQEQPPSGMLHYFRSVPNSAEHRCERLQRSLTLAREVVETSIRDFSTIEKDMEILMARVRSYVQTLTTKQEMIDSFLTEVVVPNNEDVIAATLQNIPNIDDTEHEEDD
;
A
#
# COMPACT_ATOMS: atom_id res chain seq x y z
N MET A 1 -55.16 30.63 31.26
CA MET A 1 -55.20 31.94 31.90
C MET A 1 -55.99 32.88 30.98
N PRO A 2 -57.11 33.50 31.41
CA PRO A 2 -57.82 34.46 30.58
C PRO A 2 -57.06 35.81 30.58
N VAL A 3 -56.89 36.38 29.39
CA VAL A 3 -56.29 37.72 29.18
C VAL A 3 -57.34 38.78 29.50
N ASN A 4 -57.27 39.40 30.68
CA ASN A 4 -58.32 40.32 31.16
C ASN A 4 -57.87 41.79 31.23
N THR A 5 -56.64 42.08 30.85
CA THR A 5 -56.07 43.43 30.96
C THR A 5 -55.34 43.82 29.68
N SER A 6 -55.43 45.09 29.27
CA SER A 6 -54.75 45.59 28.06
C SER A 6 -53.23 45.39 28.12
N ASN A 7 -52.66 45.31 29.34
CA ASN A 7 -51.25 45.00 29.57
C ASN A 7 -50.91 43.52 29.31
N ASP A 8 -51.79 42.56 29.64
CA ASP A 8 -51.57 41.14 29.32
C ASP A 8 -51.60 40.91 27.81
N LEU A 9 -52.45 41.65 27.08
CA LEU A 9 -52.47 41.61 25.61
C LEU A 9 -51.23 42.23 25.00
N GLN A 10 -50.71 43.33 25.55
CA GLN A 10 -49.43 43.91 25.12
C GLN A 10 -48.25 42.99 25.40
N GLU A 11 -48.20 42.38 26.60
CA GLU A 11 -47.14 41.44 26.96
C GLU A 11 -47.18 40.19 26.08
N LEU A 12 -48.37 39.67 25.76
CA LEU A 12 -48.53 38.54 24.84
C LEU A 12 -48.23 38.94 23.39
N GLN A 13 -48.56 40.17 22.98
CA GLN A 13 -48.24 40.71 21.65
C GLN A 13 -46.72 40.92 21.47
N ASP A 14 -46.01 41.38 22.50
CA ASP A 14 -44.56 41.50 22.50
C ASP A 14 -43.88 40.13 22.55
N GLN A 15 -44.42 39.17 23.30
CA GLN A 15 -43.88 37.81 23.37
C GLN A 15 -44.17 36.96 22.11
N CYS A 16 -45.26 37.22 21.39
CA CYS A 16 -45.74 36.34 20.30
C CYS A 16 -45.78 36.96 18.90
N ILE A 17 -45.80 38.28 18.73
CA ILE A 17 -46.12 38.91 17.44
C ILE A 17 -45.03 39.86 16.93
N LEU A 18 -44.25 40.52 17.80
CA LEU A 18 -43.16 41.38 17.32
C LEU A 18 -41.79 40.66 17.30
N PRO A 19 -41.11 40.59 16.14
CA PRO A 19 -39.69 40.30 16.10
C PRO A 19 -38.95 41.51 16.69
N GLU A 20 -38.39 41.36 17.89
CA GLU A 20 -37.61 42.39 18.58
C GLU A 20 -36.19 42.57 18.00
N ALA A 21 -36.06 42.50 16.67
CA ALA A 21 -34.75 42.59 16.00
C ALA A 21 -34.88 43.22 14.60
N ARG A 22 -35.18 44.51 14.56
CA ARG A 22 -34.85 45.37 13.41
C ARG A 22 -33.82 46.38 13.86
N ASP A 23 -32.74 46.49 13.10
CA ASP A 23 -31.80 47.60 13.21
C ASP A 23 -31.99 48.56 12.02
N ARG A 24 -31.47 49.79 12.18
CA ARG A 24 -31.56 50.93 11.25
C ARG A 24 -30.55 50.81 10.08
N ALA A 25 -29.63 49.85 10.16
CA ALA A 25 -29.03 49.13 9.02
C ALA A 25 -29.44 47.63 8.96
N GLY A 26 -29.91 47.03 10.06
CA GLY A 26 -30.59 45.73 10.10
C GLY A 26 -29.91 44.62 10.91
N ALA A 27 -28.77 44.87 11.55
CA ALA A 27 -28.03 43.90 12.35
C ALA A 27 -28.59 43.68 13.78
N ALA A 28 -29.56 42.76 13.88
CA ALA A 28 -29.91 42.00 15.09
C ALA A 28 -30.36 40.56 14.74
N ALA A 29 -30.60 40.26 13.46
CA ALA A 29 -30.95 38.93 12.97
C ALA A 29 -29.74 37.98 12.89
N GLU A 30 -28.53 38.49 12.59
CA GLU A 30 -27.35 37.64 12.41
C GLU A 30 -26.84 37.05 13.74
N ASN A 31 -26.85 37.83 14.82
CA ASN A 31 -26.51 37.32 16.16
C ASN A 31 -27.47 36.22 16.60
N LEU A 32 -28.78 36.45 16.42
CA LEU A 32 -29.80 35.46 16.75
C LEU A 32 -29.68 34.19 15.90
N GLN A 33 -29.32 34.32 14.63
CA GLN A 33 -29.04 33.17 13.76
C GLN A 33 -27.80 32.41 14.23
N GLN A 34 -26.74 33.11 14.61
CA GLN A 34 -25.52 32.50 15.12
C GLN A 34 -25.76 31.77 16.45
N ASP A 35 -26.61 32.30 17.32
CA ASP A 35 -27.00 31.65 18.57
C ASP A 35 -27.73 30.33 18.31
N ILE A 36 -28.71 30.32 17.41
CA ILE A 36 -29.42 29.09 17.03
C ILE A 36 -28.49 28.10 16.33
N VAL A 37 -27.55 28.56 15.48
CA VAL A 37 -26.52 27.68 14.89
C VAL A 37 -25.66 27.03 15.97
N THR A 38 -25.29 27.78 17.00
CA THR A 38 -24.48 27.27 18.11
C THR A 38 -25.23 26.19 18.89
N GLN A 39 -26.50 26.44 19.23
CA GLN A 39 -27.36 25.47 19.90
C GLN A 39 -27.60 24.20 19.06
N LEU A 40 -27.80 24.35 17.75
CA LEU A 40 -27.95 23.22 16.84
C LEU A 40 -26.67 22.37 16.76
N LYS A 41 -25.50 23.01 16.70
CA LYS A 41 -24.22 22.29 16.70
C LYS A 41 -23.97 21.60 18.03
N GLU A 42 -24.27 22.23 19.15
CA GLU A 42 -24.14 21.61 20.48
C GLU A 42 -24.99 20.33 20.58
N GLN A 43 -26.22 20.37 20.09
CA GLN A 43 -27.14 19.24 20.15
C GLN A 43 -26.81 18.12 19.16
N TRP A 44 -26.39 18.45 17.94
CA TRP A 44 -26.37 17.50 16.82
C TRP A 44 -24.97 17.19 16.24
N SER A 45 -23.92 17.91 16.63
CA SER A 45 -22.56 17.72 16.08
C SER A 45 -21.94 16.35 16.36
N SER A 46 -22.48 15.59 17.32
CA SER A 46 -22.09 14.21 17.59
C SER A 46 -22.60 13.20 16.56
N HIS A 47 -23.71 13.53 15.87
CA HIS A 47 -24.40 12.62 14.96
C HIS A 47 -24.39 13.10 13.51
N LEU A 48 -24.41 14.43 13.31
CA LEU A 48 -24.47 15.07 12.01
C LEU A 48 -23.24 15.95 11.77
N SER A 49 -22.61 15.74 10.62
CA SER A 49 -21.54 16.58 10.09
C SER A 49 -22.01 17.26 8.82
N GLY A 50 -21.78 18.56 8.69
CA GLY A 50 -22.22 19.34 7.53
C GLY A 50 -21.49 20.67 7.46
N TYR A 51 -21.51 21.29 6.28
CA TYR A 51 -20.93 22.62 6.07
C TYR A 51 -21.62 23.68 6.94
N ASP A 52 -20.91 24.75 7.31
CA ASP A 52 -21.46 25.85 8.12
C ASP A 52 -22.74 26.45 7.50
N SER A 53 -22.79 26.52 6.17
CA SER A 53 -23.96 26.96 5.41
C SER A 53 -25.20 26.11 5.68
N ALA A 54 -25.06 24.79 5.84
CA ALA A 54 -26.17 23.89 6.14
C ALA A 54 -26.77 24.19 7.52
N TRP A 55 -25.91 24.42 8.53
CA TRP A 55 -26.34 24.82 9.86
C TRP A 55 -27.04 26.20 9.85
N ARG A 56 -26.52 27.15 9.07
CA ARG A 56 -27.13 28.48 8.91
C ARG A 56 -28.50 28.40 8.22
N ILE A 57 -28.64 27.55 7.18
CA ILE A 57 -29.93 27.30 6.52
C ILE A 57 -30.92 26.71 7.52
N TRP A 58 -30.50 25.74 8.35
CA TRP A 58 -31.35 25.18 9.39
C TRP A 58 -31.80 26.23 10.40
N ALA A 59 -30.87 27.00 10.96
CA ALA A 59 -31.18 28.06 11.90
C ALA A 59 -32.17 29.07 11.29
N ALA A 60 -32.00 29.45 10.03
CA ALA A 60 -32.93 30.34 9.32
C ALA A 60 -34.33 29.74 9.17
N THR A 61 -34.47 28.41 9.06
CA THR A 61 -35.81 27.77 9.05
C THR A 61 -36.50 27.83 10.41
N ILE A 62 -35.74 27.71 11.50
CA ILE A 62 -36.24 27.81 12.88
C ILE A 62 -36.66 29.25 13.18
N LEU A 63 -35.84 30.23 12.81
CA LEU A 63 -36.11 31.66 13.06
C LEU A 63 -37.37 32.18 12.35
N LYS A 64 -37.84 31.50 11.30
CA LYS A 64 -39.13 31.80 10.64
C LYS A 64 -40.36 31.41 11.47
N ARG A 65 -40.17 30.69 12.60
CA ARG A 65 -41.25 30.28 13.51
C ARG A 65 -41.29 31.21 14.73
N PRO A 66 -42.42 31.25 15.47
CA PRO A 66 -42.52 32.02 16.69
C PRO A 66 -41.45 31.63 17.72
N ARG A 67 -40.94 32.62 18.47
CA ARG A 67 -39.80 32.46 19.40
C ARG A 67 -40.00 31.37 20.45
N HIS A 68 -41.21 31.23 20.98
CA HIS A 68 -41.55 30.20 21.96
C HIS A 68 -41.41 28.77 21.43
N MET A 69 -41.37 28.57 20.10
CA MET A 69 -41.16 27.26 19.47
C MET A 69 -39.69 26.95 19.18
N HIS A 70 -38.78 27.94 19.22
CA HIS A 70 -37.37 27.74 18.85
C HIS A 70 -36.67 26.66 19.69
N PRO A 71 -36.77 26.63 21.04
CA PRO A 71 -36.08 25.61 21.83
C PRO A 71 -36.53 24.19 21.50
N ARG A 72 -37.81 24.02 21.18
CA ARG A 72 -38.36 22.73 20.74
C ARG A 72 -37.83 22.34 19.36
N LEU A 73 -37.83 23.27 18.41
CA LEU A 73 -37.37 23.02 17.04
C LEU A 73 -35.87 22.72 16.94
N VAL A 74 -35.06 23.20 17.89
CA VAL A 74 -33.63 22.85 18.00
C VAL A 74 -33.45 21.37 18.39
N GLN A 75 -34.38 20.79 19.15
CA GLN A 75 -34.35 19.38 19.56
C GLN A 75 -34.95 18.43 18.53
N GLU A 76 -35.65 18.95 17.51
CA GLU A 76 -36.22 18.15 16.43
C GLU A 76 -35.15 17.83 15.37
N GLN A 77 -35.32 16.72 14.65
CA GLN A 77 -34.41 16.37 13.56
C GLN A 77 -34.45 17.41 12.43
N PRO A 78 -33.38 17.55 11.63
CA PRO A 78 -33.37 18.48 10.51
C PRO A 78 -34.52 18.17 9.53
N PRO A 79 -35.17 19.21 8.96
CA PRO A 79 -36.23 19.02 7.97
C PRO A 79 -35.80 18.11 6.81
N SER A 80 -36.71 17.26 6.33
CA SER A 80 -36.39 16.22 5.33
C SER A 80 -35.74 16.76 4.06
N GLY A 81 -36.14 17.95 3.61
CA GLY A 81 -35.58 18.63 2.44
C GLY A 81 -34.17 19.21 2.65
N MET A 82 -33.56 19.01 3.81
CA MET A 82 -32.22 19.49 4.16
C MET A 82 -31.29 18.35 4.61
N LEU A 83 -31.80 17.12 4.74
CA LEU A 83 -31.03 15.95 5.16
C LEU A 83 -29.81 15.70 4.26
N HIS A 84 -29.91 16.00 2.96
CA HIS A 84 -28.82 15.81 2.00
C HIS A 84 -27.63 16.76 2.21
N TYR A 85 -27.78 17.82 3.01
CA TYR A 85 -26.68 18.70 3.38
C TYR A 85 -25.87 18.20 4.58
N PHE A 86 -26.36 17.18 5.29
CA PHE A 86 -25.69 16.57 6.42
C PHE A 86 -25.25 15.14 6.07
N ARG A 87 -24.13 14.74 6.64
CA ARG A 87 -23.60 13.37 6.63
C ARG A 87 -23.60 12.87 8.06
N SER A 88 -23.73 11.56 8.25
CA SER A 88 -23.45 11.01 9.58
C SER A 88 -21.99 11.27 9.91
N VAL A 89 -21.72 11.73 11.14
CA VAL A 89 -20.33 11.86 11.62
C VAL A 89 -19.72 10.46 11.56
N PRO A 90 -18.54 10.28 10.92
CA PRO A 90 -17.93 8.97 10.88
C PRO A 90 -17.68 8.51 12.31
N ASN A 91 -18.27 7.38 12.68
CA ASN A 91 -18.08 6.87 14.02
C ASN A 91 -16.61 6.42 14.19
N SER A 92 -16.13 6.31 15.44
CA SER A 92 -14.77 5.85 15.73
C SER A 92 -14.45 4.49 15.07
N ALA A 93 -15.45 3.64 14.85
CA ALA A 93 -15.28 2.35 14.18
C ALA A 93 -15.02 2.50 12.67
N GLU A 94 -15.66 3.43 11.97
CA GLU A 94 -15.42 3.70 10.55
C GLU A 94 -13.98 4.19 10.30
N HIS A 95 -13.49 5.12 11.11
CA HIS A 95 -12.09 5.56 11.04
C HIS A 95 -11.11 4.42 11.34
N ARG A 96 -11.44 3.53 12.29
CA ARG A 96 -10.65 2.33 12.57
C ARG A 96 -10.65 1.36 11.39
N CYS A 97 -11.81 1.12 10.78
CA CYS A 97 -11.93 0.26 9.61
C CYS A 97 -11.16 0.82 8.41
N GLU A 98 -11.27 2.12 8.14
CA GLU A 98 -10.55 2.77 7.04
C GLU A 98 -9.02 2.71 7.27
N ARG A 99 -8.57 2.91 8.51
CA ARG A 99 -7.14 2.77 8.86
C ARG A 99 -6.66 1.33 8.69
N LEU A 100 -7.44 0.35 9.16
CA LEU A 100 -7.13 -1.07 8.99
C LEU A 100 -7.09 -1.46 7.51
N GLN A 101 -8.03 -0.97 6.71
CA GLN A 101 -8.06 -1.22 5.28
C GLN A 101 -6.81 -0.66 4.61
N ARG A 102 -6.42 0.60 4.88
CA ARG A 102 -5.17 1.18 4.37
C ARG A 102 -3.96 0.34 4.78
N SER A 103 -3.87 -0.04 6.05
CA SER A 103 -2.75 -0.85 6.56
C SER A 103 -2.67 -2.22 5.88
N LEU A 104 -3.81 -2.86 5.64
CA LEU A 104 -3.87 -4.16 4.98
C LEU A 104 -3.51 -4.05 3.49
N THR A 105 -3.96 -3.01 2.81
CA THR A 105 -3.58 -2.73 1.42
C THR A 105 -2.06 -2.57 1.30
N LEU A 106 -1.44 -1.76 2.16
CA LEU A 106 0.01 -1.60 2.16
C LEU A 106 0.75 -2.91 2.46
N ALA A 107 0.31 -3.67 3.47
CA ALA A 107 0.91 -4.96 3.78
C ALA A 107 0.82 -5.94 2.60
N ARG A 108 -0.32 -5.95 1.89
CA ARG A 108 -0.52 -6.75 0.68
C ARG A 108 0.43 -6.33 -0.44
N GLU A 109 0.56 -5.04 -0.71
CA GLU A 109 1.48 -4.52 -1.74
C GLU A 109 2.94 -4.88 -1.46
N VAL A 110 3.36 -4.82 -0.19
CA VAL A 110 4.70 -5.24 0.23
C VAL A 110 4.92 -6.73 -0.06
N VAL A 111 3.98 -7.59 0.34
CA VAL A 111 4.08 -9.03 0.09
C VAL A 111 4.11 -9.34 -1.41
N GLU A 112 3.24 -8.71 -2.20
CA GLU A 112 3.23 -8.89 -3.67
C GLU A 112 4.55 -8.45 -4.31
N THR A 113 5.16 -7.38 -3.80
CA THR A 113 6.45 -6.90 -4.29
C THR A 113 7.56 -7.86 -3.91
N SER A 114 7.62 -8.31 -2.65
CA SER A 114 8.61 -9.29 -2.21
C SER A 114 8.51 -10.60 -2.98
N ILE A 115 7.29 -11.10 -3.26
CA ILE A 115 7.11 -12.30 -4.09
C ILE A 115 7.72 -12.10 -5.48
N ARG A 116 7.47 -10.95 -6.11
CA ARG A 116 8.02 -10.63 -7.44
C ARG A 116 9.55 -10.56 -7.43
N ASP A 117 10.12 -9.97 -6.38
CA ASP A 117 11.57 -9.87 -6.21
C ASP A 117 12.18 -11.27 -6.07
N PHE A 118 11.61 -12.13 -5.23
CA PHE A 118 12.06 -13.52 -5.07
C PHE A 118 11.95 -14.32 -6.37
N SER A 119 10.86 -14.17 -7.12
CA SER A 119 10.73 -14.81 -8.44
C SER A 119 11.74 -14.31 -9.46
N THR A 120 12.26 -13.08 -9.30
CA THR A 120 13.33 -12.56 -10.16
C THR A 120 14.67 -13.19 -9.78
N ILE A 121 14.97 -13.25 -8.48
CA ILE A 121 16.18 -13.91 -7.95
C ILE A 121 16.22 -15.38 -8.37
N GLU A 122 15.09 -16.09 -8.32
CA GLU A 122 15.00 -17.49 -8.73
C GLU A 122 15.43 -17.68 -10.20
N LYS A 123 14.95 -16.82 -11.10
CA LYS A 123 15.34 -16.84 -12.52
C LYS A 123 16.83 -16.55 -12.71
N ASP A 124 17.37 -15.59 -11.96
CA ASP A 124 18.80 -15.27 -12.02
C ASP A 124 19.66 -16.45 -11.54
N MET A 125 19.21 -17.15 -10.49
CA MET A 125 19.84 -18.37 -10.01
C MET A 125 19.81 -19.49 -11.06
N GLU A 126 18.71 -19.67 -11.79
CA GLU A 126 18.63 -20.64 -12.88
C GLU A 126 19.66 -20.36 -13.99
N ILE A 127 19.83 -19.09 -14.38
CA ILE A 127 20.83 -18.66 -15.36
C ILE A 127 22.25 -18.98 -14.85
N LEU A 128 22.54 -18.65 -13.59
CA LEU A 128 23.84 -18.95 -12.98
C LEU A 128 24.10 -20.45 -12.91
N MET A 129 23.10 -21.25 -12.52
CA MET A 129 23.20 -22.71 -12.49
C MET A 129 23.47 -23.30 -13.89
N ALA A 130 22.80 -22.79 -14.92
CA ALA A 130 23.05 -23.21 -16.29
C ALA A 130 24.49 -22.91 -16.73
N ARG A 131 25.03 -21.74 -16.35
CA ARG A 131 26.41 -21.36 -16.63
C ARG A 131 27.43 -22.26 -15.91
N VAL A 132 27.19 -22.57 -14.63
CA VAL A 132 28.05 -23.49 -13.87
C VAL A 132 28.07 -24.88 -14.53
N ARG A 133 26.90 -25.41 -14.91
CA ARG A 133 26.81 -26.70 -15.62
C ARG A 133 27.60 -26.69 -16.92
N SER A 134 27.52 -25.60 -17.70
CA SER A 134 28.30 -25.45 -18.94
C SER A 134 29.81 -25.46 -18.68
N TYR A 135 30.28 -24.80 -17.61
CA TYR A 135 31.70 -24.82 -17.26
C TYR A 135 32.16 -26.20 -16.79
N VAL A 136 31.37 -26.89 -15.97
CA VAL A 136 31.67 -28.26 -15.55
C VAL A 136 31.80 -29.17 -16.77
N GLN A 137 30.84 -29.12 -17.71
CA GLN A 137 30.90 -29.91 -18.93
C GLN A 137 32.18 -29.63 -19.74
N THR A 138 32.53 -28.36 -19.89
CA THR A 138 33.74 -27.94 -20.61
C THR A 138 35.01 -28.49 -19.95
N LEU A 139 35.07 -28.47 -18.61
CA LEU A 139 36.21 -28.99 -17.86
C LEU A 139 36.31 -30.51 -17.95
N THR A 140 35.18 -31.21 -17.88
CA THR A 140 35.13 -32.67 -18.06
C THR A 140 35.65 -33.07 -19.44
N THR A 141 35.20 -32.39 -20.51
CA THR A 141 35.70 -32.66 -21.86
C THR A 141 37.20 -32.39 -21.99
N LYS A 142 37.71 -31.33 -21.34
CA LYS A 142 39.16 -31.06 -21.31
C LYS A 142 39.93 -32.13 -20.55
N GLN A 143 39.38 -32.63 -19.44
CA GLN A 143 39.97 -33.72 -18.68
C GLN A 143 40.06 -35.00 -19.52
N GLU A 144 38.96 -35.41 -20.17
CA GLU A 144 38.93 -36.58 -21.06
C GLU A 144 39.96 -36.48 -22.19
N MET A 145 40.14 -35.29 -22.77
CA MET A 145 41.16 -35.04 -23.79
C MET A 145 42.58 -35.22 -23.23
N ILE A 146 42.85 -34.72 -22.02
CA ILE A 146 44.15 -34.89 -21.35
C ILE A 146 44.42 -36.37 -21.05
N ASP A 147 43.43 -37.10 -20.55
CA ASP A 147 43.55 -38.53 -20.23
C ASP A 147 43.83 -39.36 -21.50
N SER A 148 43.23 -38.99 -22.63
CA SER A 148 43.54 -39.59 -23.94
C SER A 148 45.00 -39.35 -24.33
N PHE A 149 45.49 -38.11 -24.24
CA PHE A 149 46.89 -37.79 -24.55
C PHE A 149 47.88 -38.50 -23.61
N LEU A 150 47.57 -38.60 -22.33
CA LEU A 150 48.40 -39.36 -21.39
C LEU A 150 48.52 -40.83 -21.81
N THR A 151 47.44 -41.43 -22.29
CA THR A 151 47.44 -42.82 -22.77
C THR A 151 48.34 -42.98 -24.01
N GLU A 152 48.35 -42.01 -24.92
CA GLU A 152 49.20 -42.02 -26.12
C GLU A 152 50.69 -41.78 -25.81
N VAL A 153 51.01 -41.00 -24.77
CA VAL A 153 52.39 -40.66 -24.39
C VAL A 153 53.08 -41.79 -23.62
N VAL A 154 52.35 -42.78 -23.10
CA VAL A 154 52.95 -43.98 -22.50
C VAL A 154 53.66 -44.77 -23.60
N VAL A 155 54.97 -44.55 -23.72
CA VAL A 155 55.86 -45.37 -24.54
C VAL A 155 55.81 -46.79 -23.97
N PRO A 156 55.40 -47.82 -24.74
CA PRO A 156 55.50 -49.19 -24.27
C PRO A 156 56.96 -49.45 -23.91
N ASN A 157 57.20 -49.93 -22.67
CA ASN A 157 58.56 -50.24 -22.24
C ASN A 157 59.07 -51.41 -23.07
N ASN A 158 59.75 -51.09 -24.16
CA ASN A 158 60.26 -52.05 -25.13
C ASN A 158 61.58 -52.66 -24.68
N GLU A 159 61.99 -52.51 -23.41
CA GLU A 159 63.23 -53.11 -22.89
C GLU A 159 63.29 -54.62 -23.19
N ASP A 160 62.20 -55.36 -22.98
CA ASP A 160 62.17 -56.79 -23.27
C ASP A 160 62.27 -57.09 -24.77
N VAL A 161 61.63 -56.28 -25.62
CA VAL A 161 61.65 -56.43 -27.08
C VAL A 161 63.04 -56.06 -27.64
N ILE A 162 63.64 -54.99 -27.13
CA ILE A 162 64.97 -54.52 -27.52
C ILE A 162 66.03 -55.52 -27.05
N ALA A 163 65.94 -56.00 -25.81
CA ALA A 163 66.85 -57.02 -25.27
C ALA A 163 66.76 -58.33 -26.07
N ALA A 164 65.55 -58.79 -26.41
CA ALA A 164 65.36 -59.96 -27.26
C ALA A 164 65.87 -59.74 -28.70
N THR A 165 65.76 -58.53 -29.24
CA THR A 165 66.28 -58.20 -30.57
C THR A 165 67.80 -58.17 -30.56
N LEU A 166 68.42 -57.53 -29.56
CA LEU A 166 69.88 -57.44 -29.40
C LEU A 166 70.53 -58.81 -29.17
N GLN A 167 69.87 -59.73 -28.44
CA GLN A 167 70.35 -61.11 -28.24
C GLN A 167 70.36 -61.94 -29.54
N ASN A 168 69.54 -61.58 -30.53
CA ASN A 168 69.44 -62.30 -31.80
C ASN A 168 70.24 -61.66 -32.93
N ILE A 169 71.06 -60.64 -32.67
CA ILE A 169 71.96 -60.08 -33.68
C ILE A 169 73.16 -61.04 -33.82
N PRO A 170 73.31 -61.73 -34.98
CA PRO A 170 74.44 -62.62 -35.18
C PRO A 170 75.74 -61.80 -35.20
N ASN A 171 76.74 -62.26 -34.44
CA ASN A 171 78.06 -61.65 -34.46
C ASN A 171 78.68 -61.86 -35.85
N ILE A 172 79.03 -60.76 -36.52
CA ILE A 172 79.74 -60.80 -37.80
C ILE A 172 81.23 -60.73 -37.47
N ASP A 173 82.02 -61.59 -38.12
CA ASP A 173 83.47 -61.63 -37.91
C ASP A 173 84.12 -60.35 -38.43
N ASP A 174 85.06 -59.79 -37.66
CA ASP A 174 85.71 -58.53 -37.97
C ASP A 174 86.83 -58.76 -39.00
N THR A 175 86.46 -58.70 -40.27
CA THR A 175 87.39 -58.93 -41.40
C THR A 175 88.29 -57.73 -41.69
N GLU A 176 88.19 -56.62 -40.95
CA GLU A 176 89.01 -55.42 -41.18
C GLU A 176 90.36 -55.47 -40.46
N HIS A 177 90.53 -56.41 -39.51
CA HIS A 177 91.74 -56.60 -38.70
C HIS A 177 92.48 -57.91 -39.00
N GLU A 178 92.28 -58.50 -40.18
CA GLU A 178 93.16 -59.59 -40.63
C GLU A 178 94.54 -58.99 -40.96
N GLU A 179 95.53 -59.26 -40.11
CA GLU A 179 96.93 -58.94 -40.39
C GLU A 179 97.36 -59.73 -41.65
N ASP A 180 97.61 -59.02 -42.74
CA ASP A 180 98.17 -59.57 -43.99
C ASP A 180 99.57 -60.17 -43.73
N ASP A 181 99.68 -61.50 -43.75
CA ASP A 181 100.93 -62.27 -43.87
C ASP A 181 100.82 -63.42 -44.89
#